data_AF-A0A849QV69-F1
#
_entry.id   AF-A0A849QV69-F1
#
_cell.length_a   1.000
_cell.length_b   1.000
_cell.length_c   1.000
_cell.angle_alpha   90.00
_cell.angle_beta   90.00
_cell.angle_gamma   90.00
#
_symmetry.space_group_name_H-M   'P 1'
#
loop_
_entity.id
_entity.type
_entity.pdbx_description
1 polymer ?
#
loop_
_entity_poly.entity_id
_entity_poly.type
_entity_poly.pdbx_seq_one_letter_code
_entity_poly.pdbx_strand_id
1 'polypeptide(L)' 'MQKTIEVVYEKGVFKPLTPMEKEIPEGTKVKIEIKDLLKERLRKYKGILKAKVSSDELNELYYQYVAERTDIP' A
#
# COMPACT_ATOMS: atom_id res chain seq x y z
N MET A 1 9.47 -20.88 0.04
CA MET A 1 9.36 -20.08 1.28
C MET A 1 9.08 -18.64 0.89
N GLN A 2 8.01 -18.05 1.42
CA GLN A 2 7.70 -16.63 1.20
C GLN A 2 8.43 -15.83 2.29
N LYS A 3 9.39 -14.98 1.90
CA LYS A 3 10.08 -14.06 2.80
C LYS A 3 9.53 -12.66 2.60
N THR A 4 9.20 -11.99 3.69
CA THR A 4 8.83 -10.56 3.69
C THR A 4 10.10 -9.75 3.83
N ILE A 5 10.30 -8.78 2.94
CA ILE A 5 11.46 -7.90 2.95
C ILE A 5 10.97 -6.52 3.38
N GLU A 6 11.58 -5.99 4.43
CA GLU A 6 11.31 -4.63 4.87
C GLU A 6 12.16 -3.64 4.07
N VAL A 7 11.49 -2.72 3.40
CA VAL A 7 12.10 -1.72 2.52
C VAL A 7 11.58 -0.33 2.87
N VAL A 8 12.42 0.67 2.67
CA VAL A 8 12.04 2.09 2.71
C VAL A 8 11.97 2.61 1.28
N TYR A 9 10.88 3.30 0.96
CA TYR A 9 10.74 3.97 -0.32
C TYR A 9 11.32 5.39 -0.21
N GLU A 10 12.40 5.66 -0.94
CA GLU A 10 13.02 6.99 -1.00
C GLU A 10 13.33 7.37 -2.45
N LYS A 11 12.81 8.54 -2.87
CA LYS A 11 13.13 9.16 -4.18
C LYS A 11 12.94 8.20 -5.38
N GLY A 12 11.91 7.36 -5.37
CA GLY A 12 11.63 6.42 -6.46
C GLY A 12 12.31 5.06 -6.34
N VAL A 13 13.09 4.81 -5.29
CA VAL A 13 13.83 3.55 -5.09
C VAL A 13 13.39 2.87 -3.79
N PHE A 14 13.09 1.57 -3.86
CA PHE A 14 12.89 0.73 -2.68
C PHE A 14 14.26 0.27 -2.16
N LYS A 15 14.65 0.79 -1.00
CA LYS A 15 15.91 0.44 -0.34
C LYS A 15 15.63 -0.58 0.77
N PRO A 16 16.23 -1.78 0.73
CA PRO A 16 16.06 -2.75 1.80
C PRO A 16 16.75 -2.26 3.07
N LEU A 17 16.13 -2.54 4.22
CA LEU A 17 16.73 -2.24 5.53
C LEU A 17 17.94 -3.13 5.84
N THR A 18 17.95 -4.34 5.27
CA THR A 18 18.98 -5.35 5.46
C THR A 18 19.61 -5.72 4.10
N PRO A 19 20.94 -5.89 4.00
CA PRO A 19 21.59 -6.32 2.77
C PRO A 19 21.03 -7.64 2.23
N MET A 20 20.75 -7.68 0.93
CA MET A 20 20.04 -8.81 0.28
C MET A 20 20.90 -9.60 -0.73
N GLU A 21 22.17 -9.26 -0.88
CA GLU A 21 23.10 -9.83 -1.88
C GLU A 21 23.19 -11.36 -1.85
N LYS A 22 23.00 -11.96 -0.67
CA LYS A 22 23.04 -13.42 -0.49
C LYS A 22 21.72 -14.12 -0.80
N GLU A 23 20.62 -13.38 -0.87
CA GLU A 23 19.28 -13.93 -0.99
C GLU A 23 18.63 -13.66 -2.35
N ILE A 24 18.95 -12.52 -2.98
CA ILE A 24 18.36 -12.09 -4.24
C ILE A 24 19.49 -11.71 -5.20
N PRO A 25 19.70 -12.52 -6.27
CA PRO A 25 20.65 -12.18 -7.32
C PRO A 25 20.29 -10.87 -8.01
N GLU A 26 21.31 -10.15 -8.48
CA GLU A 26 21.10 -8.95 -9.29
C GLU A 26 20.26 -9.26 -10.54
N GLY A 27 19.35 -8.35 -10.91
CA GLY A 27 18.43 -8.55 -12.03
C GLY A 27 17.20 -9.41 -11.73
N THR A 28 17.04 -9.91 -10.51
CA THR A 28 15.84 -10.66 -10.10
C THR A 28 14.61 -9.75 -10.11
N LYS A 29 13.58 -10.12 -10.90
CA LYS A 29 12.28 -9.45 -10.88
C LYS A 29 11.46 -9.92 -9.67
N VAL A 30 11.04 -8.99 -8.83
CA VAL A 30 10.20 -9.27 -7.67
C VAL A 30 8.85 -8.58 -7.80
N LYS A 31 7.78 -9.22 -7.32
CA LYS A 31 6.46 -8.61 -7.22
C LYS A 31 6.35 -7.93 -5.85
N ILE A 32 6.06 -6.63 -5.84
CA ILE A 32 5.86 -5.85 -4.61
C ILE A 32 4.36 -5.78 -4.34
N GLU A 33 3.97 -6.11 -3.12
CA GLU A 33 2.59 -5.95 -2.65
C GLU A 33 2.57 -4.88 -1.57
N ILE A 34 1.97 -3.73 -1.88
CA ILE A 34 1.81 -2.65 -0.91
C ILE A 34 0.50 -2.91 -0.18
N LYS A 35 0.60 -3.32 1.09
CA LYS A 35 -0.58 -3.45 1.94
C LYS A 35 -1.09 -2.06 2.31
N ASP A 36 -2.31 -1.77 1.89
CA ASP A 36 -2.90 -0.46 2.03
C ASP A 36 -3.18 -0.11 3.50
N LEU A 37 -2.34 0.75 4.08
CA LEU A 37 -2.54 1.32 5.43
C LEU A 37 -3.68 2.36 5.44
N LEU A 38 -4.28 2.68 4.29
CA LEU A 38 -5.39 3.62 4.18
C LEU A 38 -6.61 3.18 4.98
N LYS A 39 -6.89 1.88 5.10
CA LYS A 39 -8.01 1.38 5.91
C LYS A 39 -7.84 1.72 7.40
N GLU A 40 -6.62 1.66 7.91
CA GLU A 40 -6.31 2.06 9.28
C GLU A 40 -6.31 3.58 9.47
N ARG A 41 -5.85 4.34 8.47
CA ARG A 41 -5.93 5.81 8.49
C ARG A 41 -7.37 6.32 8.46
N LEU A 42 -8.21 5.80 7.54
CA LEU A 42 -9.63 6.15 7.44
C LEU A 42 -10.38 5.88 8.76
N ARG A 43 -10.06 4.78 9.45
CA ARG A 43 -10.62 4.47 10.76
C ARG A 43 -10.26 5.51 11.82
N LYS A 44 -9.04 6.08 11.79
CA LYS A 44 -8.63 7.19 12.69
C LYS A 44 -9.38 8.50 12.37
N TYR A 45 -9.66 8.78 11.11
CA TYR A 45 -10.38 10.00 10.71
C TYR A 45 -11.90 9.93 10.89
N LYS A 46 -12.49 8.73 11.08
CA LYS A 46 -13.93 8.57 11.36
C LYS A 46 -14.40 9.37 12.59
N GLY A 47 -13.56 9.49 13.62
CA GLY A 47 -13.86 10.29 14.81
C GLY A 47 -13.86 11.80 14.57
N ILE A 48 -13.05 12.27 13.61
CA ILE A 48 -12.91 13.70 13.27
C ILE A 48 -14.01 14.14 12.32
N LEU A 49 -14.41 13.28 11.38
CA LEU A 49 -15.34 13.64 10.33
C LEU A 49 -16.77 13.89 10.80
N LYS A 50 -17.20 13.46 12.01
CA LYS A 50 -18.59 13.58 12.54
C LYS A 50 -19.69 13.25 11.50
N ALA A 51 -19.32 12.57 10.43
CA ALA A 51 -20.14 12.38 9.27
C ALA A 51 -20.87 11.07 9.49
N LYS A 52 -22.18 11.07 9.27
CA LYS A 52 -23.07 9.89 9.26
C LYS A 52 -22.70 8.89 8.15
N VAL A 53 -21.46 8.88 7.68
CA VAL A 53 -20.99 8.00 6.62
C VAL A 53 -20.51 6.72 7.29
N SER A 54 -21.11 5.61 6.91
CA SER A 54 -20.78 4.30 7.44
C SER A 54 -19.36 3.89 6.99
N SER A 55 -18.77 2.92 7.69
CA SER A 55 -17.45 2.41 7.29
C SER A 55 -17.48 1.77 5.89
N ASP A 56 -18.63 1.25 5.49
CA ASP A 56 -18.82 0.56 4.22
C ASP A 56 -18.92 1.55 3.06
N GLU A 57 -19.63 2.67 3.24
CA GLU A 57 -19.68 3.77 2.26
C GLU A 57 -18.29 4.39 2.00
N LEU A 58 -17.45 4.54 3.04
CA LEU A 58 -16.07 5.01 2.87
C LEU A 58 -15.22 4.01 2.07
N ASN A 59 -15.48 2.71 2.26
CA ASN A 59 -14.77 1.65 1.58
C ASN A 59 -15.20 1.58 0.11
N GLU A 60 -16.49 1.72 -0.18
CA GLU A 60 -17.03 1.83 -1.54
C GLU A 60 -16.47 3.05 -2.27
N LEU A 61 -16.47 4.22 -1.63
CA LEU A 61 -15.90 5.45 -2.20
C LEU A 61 -14.40 5.28 -2.50
N TYR A 62 -13.68 4.56 -1.63
CA TYR A 62 -12.27 4.22 -1.87
C TYR A 62 -12.10 3.35 -3.11
N TYR A 63 -12.88 2.27 -3.24
CA TYR A 63 -12.80 1.39 -4.40
C TYR A 63 -13.23 2.10 -5.69
N GLN A 64 -14.21 3.00 -5.64
CA GLN A 64 -14.57 3.85 -6.78
C GLN A 64 -13.42 4.78 -7.17
N TYR A 65 -12.80 5.47 -6.21
CA TYR A 65 -11.63 6.34 -6.43
C TYR A 65 -10.46 5.59 -7.07
N VAL A 66 -10.18 4.37 -6.59
CA VAL A 66 -9.11 3.53 -7.14
C VAL A 66 -9.47 3.10 -8.56
N ALA A 67 -10.68 2.58 -8.78
CA ALA A 67 -11.15 2.14 -10.09
C ALA A 67 -11.03 3.25 -11.15
N GLU A 68 -11.52 4.47 -10.84
CA GLU A 68 -11.43 5.64 -11.73
C GLU A 68 -9.99 6.05 -12.09
N ARG A 69 -9.01 5.72 -11.24
CA ARG A 69 -7.59 6.04 -11.45
C ARG A 69 -6.77 4.87 -11.98
N THR A 70 -7.27 3.64 -11.86
CA THR A 70 -6.63 2.44 -12.40
C THR A 70 -7.07 2.14 -13.84
N ASP A 71 -8.15 2.75 -14.32
CA ASP A 71 -8.59 2.75 -15.73
C ASP A 71 -7.87 3.83 -16.58
N ILE A 72 -6.59 4.07 -16.34
CA ILE A 72 -5.74 4.82 -17.28
C ILE A 72 -5.07 3.77 -18.18
N PRO A 73 -5.35 3.74 -19.50
CA PRO A 73 -4.68 2.84 -20.44
C PRO A 73 -3.17 3.07 -20.51
#